data_AF-A0A517YAA2-F1
#
_entry.id   AF-A0A517YAA2-F1
#
_cell.length_a   1.000
_cell.length_b   1.000
_cell.length_c   1.000
_cell.angle_alpha   90.00
_cell.angle_beta   90.00
_cell.angle_gamma   90.00
#
_symmetry.space_group_name_H-M   'P 1'
#
loop_
_entity.id
_entity.type
_entity.pdbx_description
1 polymer ?
#
loop_
_entity_poly.entity_id
_entity_poly.type
_entity_poly.pdbx_seq_one_letter_code
_entity_poly.pdbx_strand_id
1 'polypeptide(L)'
;MHQPGLRFRALVLGSLTALLVLTGLAKAAPPWAQLIPFQKKPAPARTVASAVDYSLTEQHGPWLILCTTFVGNAGEDGGGDGEAQAHEFARELRTRYRLQAYVYRQHFDYTQPEVGLGFNRFGGAKKMKPMRPVEFNEYAVMVGNFDSVNDPLLEKTLAQVKTLRPAMLTPGKPQPGQRSATSALSQPLDRIREYYRSIAPTEERKSKGPLAKAFVTRNPLLPDEYFVAKGLDPFLVEMNKNVPHSLLRNPKKYTVKVATFRGVDTMKPKEFEKLTNERQGDSKIDQAAISARNLCVALRDKGVEAYEFHDTSESIVTIGSFDSVGEERADGKTEINPAVHRIMLEYAAQQQALPNTTQMGIVPKKLAGISFDTQPIPVEVPRQSLAATYNSSALR
;
A
#
# COMPACT_ATOMS: atom_id res chain seq x y z
N MET A 1 -5.92 -10.09 91.88
CA MET A 1 -6.75 -8.88 91.79
C MET A 1 -6.75 -8.41 90.33
N HIS A 2 -7.93 -8.03 89.84
CA HIS A 2 -8.26 -7.51 88.51
C HIS A 2 -8.45 -8.52 87.36
N GLN A 3 -9.73 -8.62 86.99
CA GLN A 3 -10.33 -9.28 85.83
C GLN A 3 -10.56 -8.18 84.73
N PRO A 4 -11.20 -8.44 83.57
CA PRO A 4 -10.55 -8.75 82.28
C PRO A 4 -11.01 -7.83 81.11
N GLY A 5 -10.59 -8.13 79.87
CA GLY A 5 -11.21 -7.56 78.66
C GLY A 5 -10.49 -7.98 77.36
N LEU A 6 -10.74 -9.17 76.81
CA LEU A 6 -11.75 -9.48 75.79
C LEU A 6 -11.19 -9.41 74.34
N ARG A 7 -10.91 -10.61 73.79
CA ARG A 7 -11.19 -11.14 72.43
C ARG A 7 -10.66 -10.35 71.21
N PHE A 8 -9.96 -11.04 70.30
CA PHE A 8 -10.60 -11.65 69.12
C PHE A 8 -9.64 -12.60 68.37
N ARG A 9 -10.25 -13.65 67.81
CA ARG A 9 -9.63 -14.78 67.09
C ARG A 9 -9.13 -14.36 65.71
N ALA A 10 -8.04 -14.95 65.25
CA ALA A 10 -7.83 -15.23 63.83
C ALA A 10 -7.31 -16.66 63.67
N LEU A 11 -8.08 -17.43 62.91
CA LEU A 11 -7.93 -18.85 62.61
C LEU A 11 -6.68 -19.09 61.76
N VAL A 12 -5.91 -20.11 62.13
CA VAL A 12 -4.90 -20.76 61.28
C VAL A 12 -5.57 -21.88 60.51
N LEU A 13 -5.51 -21.86 59.19
CA LEU A 13 -5.69 -23.00 58.28
C LEU A 13 -5.28 -22.47 56.88
N GLY A 14 -4.47 -23.09 56.05
CA GLY A 14 -3.87 -24.42 56.00
C GLY A 14 -3.35 -24.52 54.56
N SER A 15 -2.09 -24.88 54.39
CA SER A 15 -1.45 -25.03 53.07
C SER A 15 -2.02 -26.22 52.32
N LEU A 16 -2.46 -26.03 51.07
CA LEU A 16 -2.44 -27.09 50.06
C LEU A 16 -1.90 -26.52 48.75
N THR A 17 -0.67 -26.93 48.44
CA THR A 17 0.09 -26.63 47.23
C THR A 17 -0.52 -27.32 46.02
N ALA A 18 -0.92 -26.55 45.00
CA ALA A 18 -1.17 -27.03 43.66
C ALA A 18 -0.11 -26.45 42.71
N LEU A 19 0.91 -27.25 42.42
CA LEU A 19 1.97 -26.92 41.47
C LEU A 19 1.45 -27.23 40.05
N LEU A 20 0.91 -26.23 39.35
CA LEU A 20 0.60 -26.34 37.93
C LEU A 20 1.86 -26.00 37.11
N VAL A 21 2.59 -27.03 36.70
CA VAL A 21 3.63 -26.89 35.67
C VAL A 21 2.94 -26.95 34.31
N LEU A 22 2.61 -25.78 33.75
CA LEU A 22 2.33 -25.66 32.32
C LEU A 22 3.66 -25.71 31.57
N THR A 23 4.07 -26.91 31.13
CA THR A 23 5.09 -27.04 30.09
C THR A 23 4.50 -26.48 28.79
N GLY A 24 4.79 -25.22 28.50
CA GLY A 24 4.57 -24.65 27.18
C GLY A 24 5.45 -25.38 26.17
N LEU A 25 4.84 -26.21 25.33
CA LEU A 25 5.49 -26.70 24.11
C LEU A 25 5.79 -25.48 23.23
N ALA A 26 7.02 -24.99 23.28
CA ALA A 26 7.51 -24.04 22.30
C ALA A 26 7.58 -24.77 20.94
N LYS A 27 6.51 -24.64 20.14
CA LYS A 27 6.56 -25.01 18.73
C LYS A 27 7.55 -24.07 18.05
N ALA A 28 8.72 -24.58 17.70
CA ALA A 28 9.62 -23.89 16.79
C ALA A 28 8.86 -23.56 15.50
N ALA A 29 9.00 -22.32 15.03
CA ALA A 29 8.34 -21.87 13.81
C ALA A 29 8.77 -22.77 12.63
N PRO A 30 7.85 -23.13 11.73
CA PRO A 30 8.21 -23.93 10.56
C PRO A 30 9.18 -23.15 9.67
N PRO A 31 10.13 -23.83 8.98
CA PRO A 31 11.25 -23.17 8.30
C PRO A 31 10.85 -22.14 7.24
N TRP A 32 9.63 -22.23 6.69
CA TRP A 32 9.10 -21.31 5.69
C TRP A 32 8.54 -19.99 6.28
N ALA A 33 8.39 -19.89 7.61
CA ALA A 33 7.91 -18.68 8.30
C ALA A 33 8.87 -17.47 8.16
N GLN A 34 10.11 -17.70 7.71
CA GLN A 34 11.08 -16.66 7.37
C GLN A 34 10.86 -16.05 5.97
N LEU A 35 9.87 -16.54 5.20
CA LEU A 35 9.64 -16.14 3.80
C LEU A 35 8.36 -15.31 3.59
N ILE A 36 7.73 -14.81 4.66
CA ILE A 36 6.54 -13.93 4.58
C ILE A 36 6.92 -12.51 5.01
N PRO A 37 6.79 -11.49 4.14
CA PRO A 37 7.33 -10.16 4.41
C PRO A 37 6.48 -9.28 5.33
N PHE A 38 5.30 -9.69 5.83
CA PHE A 38 4.54 -8.86 6.78
C PHE A 38 3.66 -9.69 7.71
N GLN A 39 4.20 -10.11 8.86
CA GLN A 39 3.36 -10.48 9.99
C GLN A 39 3.09 -9.24 10.86
N LYS A 40 1.86 -8.73 10.84
CA LYS A 40 1.35 -7.82 11.88
C LYS A 40 1.25 -8.60 13.19
N LYS A 41 2.18 -8.39 14.12
CA LYS A 41 1.96 -8.78 15.52
C LYS A 41 0.92 -7.84 16.15
N PRO A 42 -0.06 -8.35 16.92
CA PRO A 42 -0.91 -7.49 17.72
C PRO A 42 -0.05 -6.73 18.73
N ALA A 43 -0.34 -5.43 18.88
CA ALA A 43 0.38 -4.54 19.78
C ALA A 43 0.42 -5.13 21.20
N PRO A 44 1.60 -5.23 21.84
CA PRO A 44 1.67 -5.72 23.21
C PRO A 44 0.93 -4.76 24.14
N ALA A 45 0.13 -5.33 25.03
CA ALA A 45 -0.52 -4.60 26.11
C ALA A 45 0.54 -3.85 26.94
N ARG A 46 0.20 -2.60 27.25
CA ARG A 46 1.02 -1.58 27.88
C ARG A 46 1.58 -2.03 29.24
N THR A 47 2.84 -2.43 29.27
CA THR A 47 3.67 -2.47 30.48
C THR A 47 4.51 -1.20 30.60
N VAL A 48 4.81 -0.85 31.85
CA VAL A 48 5.31 0.44 32.30
C VAL A 48 6.81 0.61 31.99
N ALA A 49 7.17 1.79 31.46
CA ALA A 49 8.50 2.41 31.48
C ALA A 49 9.69 1.70 30.78
N SER A 50 9.56 1.33 29.51
CA SER A 50 10.67 1.46 28.57
C SER A 50 10.44 2.72 27.73
N ALA A 51 11.49 3.50 27.43
CA ALA A 51 11.37 4.60 26.47
C ALA A 51 10.78 4.03 25.18
N VAL A 52 9.59 4.51 24.79
CA VAL A 52 8.93 4.01 23.59
C VAL A 52 9.69 4.57 22.40
N ASP A 53 10.38 3.68 21.68
CA ASP A 53 11.04 4.02 20.42
C ASP A 53 9.97 4.34 19.37
N TYR A 54 10.07 5.53 18.77
CA TYR A 54 9.17 5.99 17.72
C TYR A 54 9.79 5.89 16.33
N SER A 55 10.92 5.18 16.18
CA SER A 55 11.61 5.02 14.91
C SER A 55 10.70 4.44 13.82
N LEU A 56 10.82 4.99 12.62
CA LEU A 56 10.15 4.49 11.44
C LEU A 56 10.76 3.13 11.05
N THR A 57 9.92 2.21 10.57
CA THR A 57 10.33 0.88 10.12
C THR A 57 9.63 0.57 8.80
N GLU A 58 10.10 -0.46 8.09
CA GLU A 58 9.48 -0.96 6.85
C GLU A 58 8.05 -1.50 7.07
N GLN A 59 7.69 -1.88 8.30
CA GLN A 59 6.35 -2.39 8.62
C GLN A 59 5.30 -1.29 8.73
N HIS A 60 5.73 -0.03 8.81
CA HIS A 60 4.83 1.12 8.80
C HIS A 60 4.38 1.39 7.36
N GLY A 61 3.13 1.84 7.22
CA GLY A 61 2.39 1.88 5.96
C GLY A 61 3.14 2.63 4.85
N PRO A 62 2.90 2.24 3.59
CA PRO A 62 3.67 2.76 2.46
C PRO A 62 3.50 4.26 2.24
N TRP A 63 2.36 4.82 2.65
CA TRP A 63 2.08 6.25 2.57
C TRP A 63 1.96 6.86 3.98
N LEU A 64 2.62 8.00 4.15
CA LEU A 64 2.75 8.73 5.40
C LEU A 64 2.52 10.23 5.15
N ILE A 65 2.25 10.99 6.21
CA ILE A 65 2.18 12.45 6.17
C ILE A 65 3.42 13.01 6.85
N LEU A 66 4.31 13.65 6.10
CA LEU A 66 5.44 14.39 6.67
C LEU A 66 4.91 15.66 7.34
N CYS A 67 5.11 15.78 8.65
CA CYS A 67 4.67 16.93 9.43
C CYS A 67 5.75 18.01 9.49
N THR A 68 6.93 17.66 10.01
CA THR A 68 8.06 18.57 10.19
C THR A 68 9.36 17.79 10.31
N THR A 69 10.48 18.50 10.22
CA THR A 69 11.82 17.95 10.44
C THR A 69 12.53 18.70 11.55
N PHE A 70 13.48 18.05 12.21
CA PHE A 70 14.36 18.66 13.21
C PHE A 70 15.80 18.35 12.85
N VAL A 71 16.64 19.37 12.73
CA VAL A 71 18.07 19.17 12.48
C VAL A 71 18.79 19.08 13.81
N GLY A 72 19.57 18.03 13.99
CA GLY A 72 20.46 17.86 15.14
C GLY A 72 21.92 17.77 14.70
N ASN A 73 22.83 18.20 15.57
CA ASN A 73 24.24 17.90 15.38
C ASN A 73 24.46 16.39 15.44
N ALA A 74 25.35 15.86 14.59
CA ALA A 74 25.78 14.48 14.72
C ALA A 74 26.54 14.31 16.05
N GLY A 75 25.88 13.77 17.07
CA GLY A 75 26.55 13.32 18.29
C GLY A 75 27.35 12.04 18.03
N GLU A 76 28.41 11.80 18.81
CA GLU A 76 29.28 10.61 18.69
C GLU A 76 28.50 9.29 18.81
N ASP A 77 27.38 9.29 19.56
CA ASP A 77 26.51 8.12 19.79
C ASP A 77 25.22 8.14 18.96
N GLY A 78 25.10 9.02 17.96
CA GLY A 78 23.91 9.15 17.12
C GLY A 78 22.76 9.96 17.74
N GLY A 79 22.85 10.36 19.02
CA GLY A 79 21.86 11.17 19.74
C GLY A 79 22.12 12.68 19.67
N GLY A 80 21.28 13.41 18.95
CA GLY A 80 21.33 14.87 18.83
C GLY A 80 20.15 15.59 19.49
N ASP A 81 20.26 16.91 19.71
CA ASP A 81 19.15 17.76 20.15
C ASP A 81 17.93 17.68 19.22
N GLY A 82 18.16 17.59 17.91
CA GLY A 82 17.10 17.35 16.92
C GLY A 82 16.37 16.02 17.09
N GLU A 83 17.05 14.96 17.51
CA GLU A 83 16.44 13.64 17.73
C GLU A 83 15.48 13.65 18.91
N ALA A 84 15.93 14.22 20.03
CA ALA A 84 15.13 14.35 21.24
C ALA A 84 13.87 15.19 20.97
N GLN A 85 14.01 16.29 20.23
CA GLN A 85 12.88 17.12 19.81
C GLN A 85 11.89 16.35 18.91
N ALA A 86 12.39 15.57 17.94
CA ALA A 86 11.56 14.76 17.07
C ALA A 86 10.78 13.69 17.83
N HIS A 87 11.42 13.01 18.79
CA HIS A 87 10.78 12.00 19.64
C HIS A 87 9.77 12.61 20.61
N GLU A 88 10.07 13.78 21.17
CA GLU A 88 9.12 14.53 22.00
C GLU A 88 7.90 14.96 21.19
N PHE A 89 8.11 15.43 19.95
CA PHE A 89 7.02 15.82 19.07
C PHE A 89 6.16 14.61 18.65
N ALA A 90 6.78 13.49 18.30
CA ALA A 90 6.06 12.24 18.01
C ALA A 90 5.23 11.78 19.23
N ARG A 91 5.78 11.89 20.44
CA ARG A 91 5.06 11.61 21.69
C ARG A 91 3.85 12.54 21.86
N GLU A 92 4.00 13.84 21.61
CA GLU A 92 2.87 14.79 21.67
C GLU A 92 1.76 14.40 20.67
N LEU A 93 2.11 14.11 19.42
CA LEU A 93 1.16 13.69 18.39
C LEU A 93 0.38 12.43 18.79
N ARG A 94 1.06 11.43 19.37
CA ARG A 94 0.44 10.18 19.81
C ARG A 94 -0.44 10.34 21.04
N THR A 95 -0.01 11.14 22.00
CA THR A 95 -0.70 11.27 23.30
C THR A 95 -1.85 12.27 23.23
N ARG A 96 -1.59 13.48 22.72
CA ARG A 96 -2.54 14.59 22.70
C ARG A 96 -3.50 14.52 21.53
N TYR A 97 -3.01 14.13 20.36
CA TYR A 97 -3.79 14.14 19.11
C TYR A 97 -4.22 12.75 18.64
N ARG A 98 -3.80 11.68 19.33
CA ARG A 98 -4.11 10.27 19.01
C ARG A 98 -3.70 9.86 17.59
N LEU A 99 -2.66 10.50 17.05
CA LEU A 99 -2.12 10.22 15.73
C LEU A 99 -0.94 9.25 15.84
N GLN A 100 -0.91 8.22 15.00
CA GLN A 100 0.26 7.34 14.91
C GLN A 100 1.42 8.12 14.29
N ALA A 101 2.39 8.52 15.09
CA ALA A 101 3.56 9.27 14.65
C ALA A 101 4.85 8.44 14.77
N TYR A 102 5.78 8.72 13.87
CA TYR A 102 7.06 8.04 13.67
C TYR A 102 8.18 9.05 13.41
N VAL A 103 9.42 8.67 13.71
CA VAL A 103 10.63 9.46 13.48
C VAL A 103 11.54 8.74 12.48
N TYR A 104 11.90 9.42 11.39
CA TYR A 104 12.84 8.94 10.40
C TYR A 104 14.12 9.78 10.44
N ARG A 105 15.27 9.13 10.57
CA ARG A 105 16.58 9.78 10.55
C ARG A 105 17.14 9.74 9.13
N GLN A 106 17.45 10.92 8.58
CA GLN A 106 18.19 11.11 7.36
C GLN A 106 19.55 11.73 7.68
N HIS A 107 20.62 11.17 7.12
CA HIS A 107 21.97 11.72 7.24
C HIS A 107 22.31 12.50 5.97
N PHE A 108 22.91 13.68 6.15
CA PHE A 108 23.37 14.54 5.05
C PHE A 108 24.85 14.84 5.22
N ASP A 109 25.66 14.45 4.22
CA ASP A 109 27.08 14.76 4.14
C ASP A 109 27.35 15.64 2.91
N TYR A 110 27.52 16.94 3.14
CA TYR A 110 27.92 17.91 2.10
C TYR A 110 29.40 18.30 2.20
N THR A 111 30.24 17.46 2.81
CA THR A 111 31.69 17.71 2.89
C THR A 111 32.42 17.34 1.60
N GLN A 112 31.86 16.40 0.83
CA GLN A 112 32.48 15.85 -0.37
C GLN A 112 32.10 16.62 -1.66
N PRO A 113 32.97 16.62 -2.69
CA PRO A 113 32.62 17.12 -4.01
C PRO A 113 31.57 16.23 -4.68
N GLU A 114 30.56 16.84 -5.28
CA GLU A 114 29.48 16.14 -6.00
C GLU A 114 29.55 16.40 -7.51
N VAL A 115 28.95 15.50 -8.29
CA VAL A 115 28.80 15.70 -9.74
C VAL A 115 27.61 16.62 -9.97
N GLY A 116 27.89 17.82 -10.47
CA GLY A 116 26.87 18.81 -10.81
C GLY A 116 26.33 18.66 -12.22
N LEU A 117 25.27 19.40 -12.52
CA LEU A 117 24.70 19.49 -13.85
C LEU A 117 25.67 20.20 -14.82
N GLY A 118 25.94 19.55 -15.95
CA GLY A 118 26.73 20.09 -17.07
C GLY A 118 28.10 19.46 -17.25
N PHE A 119 28.83 19.95 -18.27
CA PHE A 119 30.16 19.46 -18.63
C PHE A 119 31.24 20.47 -18.21
N ASN A 120 32.42 19.95 -17.88
CA ASN A 120 33.60 20.77 -17.73
C ASN A 120 34.13 21.19 -19.11
N ARG A 121 35.14 22.08 -19.12
CA ARG A 121 35.77 22.58 -20.36
C ARG A 121 36.43 21.49 -21.24
N PHE A 122 36.56 20.27 -20.74
CA PHE A 122 37.15 19.12 -21.41
C PHE A 122 36.10 18.03 -21.73
N GLY A 123 34.80 18.35 -21.64
CA GLY A 123 33.70 17.43 -21.95
C GLY A 123 33.40 16.37 -20.87
N GLY A 124 34.14 16.35 -19.76
CA GLY A 124 33.88 15.46 -18.63
C GLY A 124 32.80 15.99 -17.69
N ALA A 125 32.31 15.15 -16.77
CA ALA A 125 31.30 15.55 -15.79
C ALA A 125 31.79 16.72 -14.91
N LYS A 126 30.95 17.74 -14.74
CA LYS A 126 31.28 18.92 -13.93
C LYS A 126 31.27 18.56 -12.44
N LYS A 127 32.41 18.64 -11.77
CA LYS A 127 32.49 18.51 -10.31
C LYS A 127 32.19 19.85 -9.64
N MET A 128 31.31 19.84 -8.66
CA MET A 128 30.95 21.00 -7.84
C MET A 128 31.31 20.71 -6.38
N LYS A 129 31.71 21.76 -5.66
CA LYS A 129 31.91 21.68 -4.21
C LYS A 129 30.85 22.55 -3.52
N PRO A 130 30.16 22.04 -2.50
CA PRO A 130 29.27 22.85 -1.68
C PRO A 130 30.01 24.08 -1.13
N MET A 131 29.37 25.25 -1.17
CA MET A 131 29.97 26.51 -0.67
C MET A 131 30.29 26.42 0.83
N ARG A 132 29.56 25.60 1.57
CA ARG A 132 29.78 25.30 2.98
C ARG A 132 29.81 23.79 3.18
N PRO A 133 30.94 23.19 3.60
CA PRO A 133 30.99 21.79 3.97
C PRO A 133 30.29 21.62 5.31
N VAL A 134 29.14 20.93 5.31
CA VAL A 134 28.36 20.68 6.53
C VAL A 134 27.90 19.23 6.49
N GLU A 135 27.98 18.58 7.64
CA GLU A 135 27.44 17.25 7.89
C GLU A 135 26.42 17.38 9.03
N PHE A 136 25.23 16.81 8.86
CA PHE A 136 24.19 16.85 9.91
C PHE A 136 23.19 15.71 9.75
N ASN A 137 22.48 15.42 10.85
CA ASN A 137 21.31 14.54 10.81
C ASN A 137 20.03 15.37 10.82
N GLU A 138 19.07 14.97 10.01
CA GLU A 138 17.72 15.50 10.00
C GLU A 138 16.73 14.41 10.42
N TYR A 139 15.85 14.74 11.35
CA TYR A 139 14.87 13.83 11.94
C TYR A 139 13.47 14.26 11.49
N ALA A 140 12.90 13.53 10.54
CA ALA A 140 11.57 13.74 9.99
C ALA A 140 10.51 13.10 10.89
N VAL A 141 9.51 13.89 11.31
CA VAL A 141 8.34 13.38 12.03
C VAL A 141 7.19 13.16 11.06
N MET A 142 6.78 11.91 10.93
CA MET A 142 5.78 11.43 9.98
C MET A 142 4.57 10.85 10.71
N VAL A 143 3.38 10.96 10.11
CA VAL A 143 2.11 10.51 10.71
C VAL A 143 1.35 9.58 9.77
N GLY A 144 0.73 8.56 10.34
CA GLY A 144 -0.20 7.65 9.67
C GLY A 144 0.42 6.32 9.28
N ASN A 145 -0.40 5.47 8.68
CA ASN A 145 -0.04 4.16 8.12
C ASN A 145 -1.05 3.87 7.01
N PHE A 146 -0.89 4.50 5.85
CA PHE A 146 -1.88 4.41 4.78
C PHE A 146 -1.40 3.49 3.67
N ASP A 147 -2.30 2.64 3.18
CA ASP A 147 -1.97 1.66 2.14
C ASP A 147 -1.91 2.29 0.73
N SER A 148 -2.56 3.44 0.55
CA SER A 148 -2.67 4.13 -0.74
C SER A 148 -2.64 5.65 -0.58
N VAL A 149 -2.10 6.35 -1.59
CA VAL A 149 -2.15 7.82 -1.68
C VAL A 149 -3.58 8.35 -1.79
N ASN A 150 -4.50 7.53 -2.29
CA ASN A 150 -5.92 7.87 -2.47
C ASN A 150 -6.81 7.38 -1.31
N ASP A 151 -6.23 6.99 -0.18
CA ASP A 151 -7.00 6.56 0.99
C ASP A 151 -7.84 7.74 1.54
N PRO A 152 -9.18 7.61 1.66
CA PRO A 152 -10.02 8.67 2.23
C PRO A 152 -9.63 9.05 3.67
N LEU A 153 -9.06 8.11 4.44
CA LEU A 153 -8.56 8.38 5.79
C LEU A 153 -7.29 9.24 5.76
N LEU A 154 -6.45 9.07 4.74
CA LEU A 154 -5.24 9.88 4.54
C LEU A 154 -5.61 11.34 4.29
N GLU A 155 -6.56 11.62 3.39
CA GLU A 155 -7.00 12.98 3.11
C GLU A 155 -7.57 13.67 4.35
N LYS A 156 -8.43 12.97 5.11
CA LYS A 156 -9.00 13.46 6.37
C LYS A 156 -7.91 13.74 7.41
N THR A 157 -6.97 12.81 7.56
CA THR A 157 -5.86 12.95 8.52
C THR A 157 -4.94 14.11 8.13
N LEU A 158 -4.65 14.28 6.84
CA LEU A 158 -3.84 15.41 6.35
C LEU A 158 -4.52 16.75 6.62
N ALA A 159 -5.83 16.85 6.37
CA ALA A 159 -6.60 18.04 6.68
C ALA A 159 -6.56 18.36 8.18
N GLN A 160 -6.73 17.34 9.03
CA GLN A 160 -6.59 17.48 10.48
C GLN A 160 -5.18 17.97 10.86
N VAL A 161 -4.13 17.28 10.40
CA VAL A 161 -2.72 17.61 10.68
C VAL A 161 -2.41 19.07 10.36
N LYS A 162 -2.86 19.58 9.21
CA LYS A 162 -2.62 20.96 8.76
C LYS A 162 -3.21 22.04 9.67
N THR A 163 -4.19 21.68 10.52
CA THR A 163 -4.86 22.60 11.46
C THR A 163 -4.34 22.49 12.89
N LEU A 164 -3.54 21.47 13.20
CA LEU A 164 -3.03 21.25 14.56
C LEU A 164 -2.15 22.40 15.03
N ARG A 165 -2.21 22.69 16.34
CA ARG A 165 -1.33 23.63 17.05
C ARG A 165 -0.62 22.93 18.22
N PRO A 166 0.39 22.09 17.93
CA PRO A 166 1.17 21.40 18.96
C PRO A 166 1.93 22.38 19.83
N ALA A 167 2.11 22.05 21.11
CA ALA A 167 2.85 22.87 22.07
C ALA A 167 4.31 23.05 21.61
N MET A 168 4.94 22.00 21.08
CA MET A 168 6.31 22.05 20.58
C MET A 168 6.53 23.08 19.45
N LEU A 169 5.48 23.39 18.68
CA LEU A 169 5.55 24.30 17.52
C LEU A 169 4.80 25.62 17.74
N THR A 170 4.26 25.84 18.94
CA THR A 170 3.56 27.08 19.29
C THR A 170 4.48 27.94 20.13
N PRO A 171 4.79 29.20 19.73
CA PRO A 171 5.64 30.06 20.52
C PRO A 171 4.98 30.38 21.87
N GLY A 172 5.52 29.85 22.96
CA GLY A 172 5.18 30.22 24.33
C GLY A 172 6.12 31.29 24.88
N LYS A 173 5.67 32.01 25.93
CA LYS A 173 6.59 32.85 26.74
C LYS A 173 7.67 31.94 27.34
N PRO A 174 8.97 32.22 27.16
CA PRO A 174 10.02 31.42 27.79
C PRO A 174 9.82 31.43 29.31
N GLN A 175 9.80 30.25 29.95
CA GLN A 175 9.97 30.18 31.39
C GLN A 175 11.45 30.45 31.71
N PRO A 176 11.80 31.19 32.78
CA PRO A 176 13.19 31.42 33.17
C PRO A 176 13.89 30.06 33.40
N GLY A 177 14.96 29.80 32.64
CA GLY A 177 15.70 28.53 32.70
C GLY A 177 15.27 27.46 31.68
N GLN A 178 14.16 27.65 30.97
CA GLN A 178 13.82 26.85 29.78
C GLN A 178 14.24 27.63 28.54
N ARG A 179 15.16 27.07 27.74
CA ARG A 179 15.36 27.55 26.38
C ARG A 179 14.01 27.42 25.67
N SER A 180 13.39 28.54 25.27
CA SER A 180 12.19 28.49 24.43
C SER A 180 12.46 27.55 23.26
N ALA A 181 11.50 26.66 22.97
CA ALA A 181 11.54 25.79 21.78
C ALA A 181 11.84 26.57 20.49
N THR A 182 11.63 27.89 20.47
CA THR A 182 11.94 28.79 19.37
C THR A 182 13.43 29.08 19.13
N SER A 183 14.36 28.74 20.05
CA SER A 183 15.79 29.05 19.88
C SER A 183 16.65 27.88 19.38
N ALA A 184 16.05 26.72 19.10
CA ALA A 184 16.75 25.52 18.63
C ALA A 184 15.98 24.78 17.52
N LEU A 185 15.26 25.52 16.67
CA LEU A 185 14.56 24.99 15.50
C LEU A 185 15.34 25.35 14.23
N SER A 186 16.43 24.63 14.00
CA SER A 186 17.27 24.72 12.81
C SER A 186 16.53 24.08 11.63
N GLN A 187 15.75 24.87 10.89
CA GLN A 187 15.05 24.38 9.70
C GLN A 187 15.11 25.38 8.54
N PRO A 188 15.70 25.00 7.40
CA PRO A 188 15.34 25.60 6.13
C PRO A 188 13.82 25.62 5.94
N LEU A 189 13.14 24.53 6.34
CA LEU A 189 11.69 24.38 6.21
C LEU A 189 10.87 25.31 7.11
N ASP A 190 11.18 25.51 8.39
CA ASP A 190 10.44 26.50 9.21
C ASP A 190 10.70 27.93 8.79
N ARG A 191 11.91 28.29 8.35
CA ARG A 191 12.15 29.62 7.78
C ARG A 191 11.30 29.86 6.55
N ILE A 192 11.23 28.86 5.67
CA ILE A 192 10.37 28.87 4.50
C ILE A 192 8.89 28.95 4.92
N ARG A 193 8.44 28.18 5.92
CA ARG A 193 7.06 28.17 6.40
C ARG A 193 6.66 29.50 7.04
N GLU A 194 7.53 30.07 7.87
CA GLU A 194 7.28 31.36 8.52
C GLU A 194 7.25 32.49 7.50
N TYR A 195 8.15 32.46 6.51
CA TYR A 195 8.10 33.37 5.36
C TYR A 195 6.79 33.23 4.57
N TYR A 196 6.38 32.01 4.22
CA TYR A 196 5.10 31.78 3.55
C TYR A 196 3.90 32.21 4.40
N ARG A 197 3.97 32.04 5.72
CA ARG A 197 2.94 32.51 6.65
C ARG A 197 2.89 34.03 6.69
N SER A 198 4.04 34.72 6.71
CA SER A 198 4.12 36.18 6.78
C SER A 198 3.57 36.88 5.53
N ILE A 199 3.47 36.16 4.41
CA ILE A 199 2.89 36.67 3.16
C ILE A 199 1.47 36.15 2.86
N ALA A 200 0.97 35.12 3.57
CA ALA A 200 -0.37 34.59 3.36
C ALA A 200 -1.47 35.58 3.79
N PRO A 201 -2.68 35.56 3.21
CA PRO A 201 -3.81 36.39 3.68
C PRO A 201 -4.20 36.08 5.14
N THR A 202 -4.68 37.09 5.88
CA THR A 202 -4.99 36.98 7.32
C THR A 202 -5.98 35.87 7.67
N GLU A 203 -6.98 35.63 6.81
CA GLU A 203 -7.98 34.56 7.00
C GLU A 203 -7.38 33.15 6.81
N GLU A 204 -6.42 32.98 5.89
CA GLU A 204 -5.66 31.73 5.76
C GLU A 204 -4.73 31.49 6.96
N ARG A 205 -4.17 32.56 7.56
CA ARG A 205 -3.32 32.44 8.76
C ARG A 205 -4.10 31.99 9.99
N LYS A 206 -5.38 32.40 10.12
CA LYS A 206 -6.24 32.00 11.24
C LYS A 206 -6.67 30.54 11.14
N SER A 207 -7.02 30.09 9.93
CA SER A 207 -7.52 28.74 9.66
C SER A 207 -6.45 27.65 9.65
N LYS A 208 -5.19 27.99 9.34
CA LYS A 208 -4.08 27.01 9.22
C LYS A 208 -3.11 27.06 10.42
N GLY A 209 -2.61 25.90 10.85
CA GLY A 209 -1.69 25.74 11.99
C GLY A 209 -0.19 25.81 11.61
N PRO A 210 0.76 25.59 12.55
CA PRO A 210 2.18 25.35 12.27
C PRO A 210 2.46 24.27 11.23
N LEU A 211 1.57 23.28 11.09
CA LEU A 211 1.73 22.18 10.14
C LEU A 211 0.99 22.41 8.81
N ALA A 212 0.63 23.64 8.47
CA ALA A 212 -0.12 23.98 7.25
C ALA A 212 0.48 23.42 5.94
N LYS A 213 1.80 23.20 5.94
CA LYS A 213 2.59 22.69 4.81
C LYS A 213 2.93 21.20 4.94
N ALA A 214 2.33 20.47 5.88
CA ALA A 214 2.43 19.03 5.91
C ALA A 214 1.94 18.44 4.58
N PHE A 215 2.60 17.39 4.10
CA PHE A 215 2.30 16.78 2.81
C PHE A 215 2.48 15.27 2.87
N VAL A 216 1.88 14.59 1.90
CA VAL A 216 1.90 13.13 1.78
C VAL A 216 3.22 12.71 1.16
N THR A 217 3.87 11.73 1.75
CA THR A 217 5.12 11.15 1.27
C THR A 217 5.08 9.63 1.35
N ARG A 218 6.05 8.99 0.68
CA ARG A 218 6.30 7.55 0.76
C ARG A 218 7.03 7.22 2.06
N ASN A 219 6.92 5.98 2.51
CA ASN A 219 7.86 5.43 3.49
C ASN A 219 9.26 5.33 2.84
N PRO A 220 10.25 6.14 3.27
CA PRO A 220 11.58 6.16 2.67
C PRO A 220 12.39 4.89 2.89
N LEU A 221 11.95 4.00 3.78
CA LEU A 221 12.58 2.70 4.01
C LEU A 221 12.11 1.64 3.01
N LEU A 222 11.05 1.91 2.24
CA LEU A 222 10.58 1.00 1.20
C LEU A 222 11.27 1.31 -0.13
N PRO A 223 11.58 0.28 -0.94
CA PRO A 223 12.23 0.45 -2.24
C PRO A 223 11.37 1.25 -3.22
N ASP A 224 11.98 2.04 -4.09
CA ASP A 224 11.25 2.90 -5.04
C ASP A 224 10.34 2.09 -5.98
N GLU A 225 10.74 0.85 -6.31
CA GLU A 225 9.96 -0.10 -7.10
C GLU A 225 8.60 -0.42 -6.46
N TYR A 226 8.49 -0.32 -5.13
CA TYR A 226 7.23 -0.48 -4.41
C TYR A 226 6.19 0.57 -4.83
N PHE A 227 6.66 1.77 -5.17
CA PHE A 227 5.83 2.93 -5.49
C PHE A 227 5.75 3.26 -6.97
N VAL A 228 6.47 2.53 -7.81
CA VAL A 228 6.23 2.53 -9.25
C VAL A 228 4.83 1.99 -9.44
N ALA A 229 3.91 2.88 -9.76
CA ALA A 229 2.59 2.45 -10.15
C ALA A 229 2.77 1.53 -11.35
N LYS A 230 2.37 0.25 -11.21
CA LYS A 230 2.22 -0.70 -12.32
C LYS A 230 1.11 -0.18 -13.24
N GLY A 231 1.37 0.96 -13.90
CA GLY A 231 0.47 1.54 -14.87
C GLY A 231 0.35 0.56 -16.02
N LEU A 232 -0.86 0.39 -16.52
CA LEU A 232 -1.09 -0.39 -17.73
C LEU A 232 -0.26 0.19 -18.89
N ASP A 233 0.39 -0.68 -19.66
CA ASP A 233 1.17 -0.30 -20.84
C ASP A 233 0.31 0.56 -21.80
N PRO A 234 0.80 1.73 -22.27
CA PRO A 234 0.08 2.56 -23.24
C PRO A 234 -0.39 1.80 -24.48
N PHE A 235 0.35 0.79 -24.94
CA PHE A 235 -0.05 -0.06 -26.05
C PHE A 235 -1.33 -0.85 -25.73
N LEU A 236 -1.38 -1.45 -24.54
CA LEU A 236 -2.57 -2.17 -24.06
C LEU A 236 -3.77 -1.24 -23.86
N VAL A 237 -3.53 -0.01 -23.41
CA VAL A 237 -4.58 1.01 -23.33
C VAL A 237 -5.18 1.29 -24.71
N GLU A 238 -4.34 1.50 -25.72
CA GLU A 238 -4.81 1.83 -27.08
C GLU A 238 -5.59 0.67 -27.72
N MET A 239 -5.11 -0.58 -27.54
CA MET A 239 -5.83 -1.79 -28.01
C MET A 239 -7.25 -1.91 -27.45
N ASN A 240 -7.47 -1.41 -26.24
CA ASN A 240 -8.74 -1.54 -25.52
C ASN A 240 -9.62 -0.29 -25.53
N LYS A 241 -9.16 0.79 -26.16
CA LYS A 241 -9.80 2.12 -26.10
C LYS A 241 -11.15 2.16 -26.80
N ASN A 242 -11.23 1.55 -27.99
CA ASN A 242 -12.43 1.55 -28.85
C ASN A 242 -13.35 0.34 -28.63
N VAL A 243 -13.11 -0.39 -27.56
CA VAL A 243 -13.87 -1.57 -27.17
C VAL A 243 -15.13 -1.13 -26.40
N PRO A 244 -16.36 -1.42 -26.86
CA PRO A 244 -17.59 -0.91 -26.23
C PRO A 244 -17.74 -1.32 -24.76
N HIS A 245 -17.47 -2.58 -24.46
CA HIS A 245 -17.54 -3.13 -23.11
C HIS A 245 -16.14 -3.46 -22.58
N SER A 246 -15.20 -2.52 -22.73
CA SER A 246 -13.83 -2.68 -22.26
C SER A 246 -13.76 -2.91 -20.75
N LEU A 247 -12.95 -3.90 -20.32
CA LEU A 247 -12.65 -4.12 -18.91
C LEU A 247 -12.00 -2.91 -18.23
N LEU A 248 -11.31 -2.05 -19.01
CA LEU A 248 -10.74 -0.80 -18.49
C LEU A 248 -11.80 0.18 -17.97
N ARG A 249 -13.06 -0.02 -18.33
CA ARG A 249 -14.21 0.78 -17.85
C ARG A 249 -14.90 0.15 -16.63
N ASN A 250 -14.45 -1.00 -16.13
CA ASN A 250 -14.99 -1.60 -14.92
C ASN A 250 -14.60 -0.73 -13.71
N PRO A 251 -15.59 -0.22 -12.93
CA PRO A 251 -15.30 0.72 -11.84
C PRO A 251 -14.72 0.04 -10.60
N LYS A 252 -14.77 -1.30 -10.49
CA LYS A 252 -14.43 -2.04 -9.28
C LYS A 252 -13.05 -2.71 -9.36
N LYS A 253 -12.56 -3.27 -8.25
CA LYS A 253 -11.18 -3.80 -8.16
C LYS A 253 -11.04 -5.17 -8.82
N TYR A 254 -12.10 -5.98 -8.78
CA TYR A 254 -12.11 -7.36 -9.25
C TYR A 254 -13.27 -7.64 -10.21
N THR A 255 -13.08 -8.66 -11.04
CA THR A 255 -14.09 -9.26 -11.93
C THR A 255 -13.81 -10.77 -12.01
N VAL A 256 -14.70 -11.57 -12.63
CA VAL A 256 -14.47 -13.00 -12.85
C VAL A 256 -14.20 -13.26 -14.31
N LYS A 257 -13.00 -13.75 -14.65
CA LYS A 257 -12.68 -14.22 -16.01
C LYS A 257 -13.41 -15.53 -16.27
N VAL A 258 -14.19 -15.55 -17.36
CA VAL A 258 -15.02 -16.71 -17.75
C VAL A 258 -14.63 -17.30 -19.10
N ALA A 259 -13.82 -16.61 -19.91
CA ALA A 259 -13.32 -17.15 -21.17
C ALA A 259 -11.98 -16.51 -21.55
N THR A 260 -11.11 -17.31 -22.17
CA THR A 260 -9.81 -16.93 -22.69
C THR A 260 -9.68 -17.39 -24.14
N PHE A 261 -9.30 -16.48 -25.04
CA PHE A 261 -9.12 -16.74 -26.47
C PHE A 261 -7.69 -16.41 -26.88
N ARG A 262 -6.99 -17.38 -27.47
CA ARG A 262 -5.59 -17.26 -27.90
C ARG A 262 -5.45 -17.42 -29.40
N GLY A 263 -4.53 -16.69 -30.00
CA GLY A 263 -4.27 -16.75 -31.45
C GLY A 263 -3.70 -18.09 -31.92
N VAL A 264 -2.96 -18.84 -31.10
CA VAL A 264 -2.51 -20.19 -31.47
C VAL A 264 -2.62 -21.10 -30.26
N ASP A 265 -3.69 -21.88 -30.19
CA ASP A 265 -3.82 -22.95 -29.20
C ASP A 265 -4.47 -24.17 -29.85
N THR A 266 -3.68 -24.95 -30.58
CA THR A 266 -4.12 -26.26 -31.07
C THR A 266 -3.31 -27.35 -30.39
N MET A 267 -3.95 -28.07 -29.46
CA MET A 267 -3.45 -29.34 -28.90
C MET A 267 -3.42 -30.50 -29.93
N LYS A 268 -3.71 -30.24 -31.21
CA LYS A 268 -3.74 -31.25 -32.28
C LYS A 268 -2.63 -30.97 -33.32
N PRO A 269 -1.56 -31.78 -33.36
CA PRO A 269 -0.42 -31.57 -34.27
C PRO A 269 -0.79 -31.49 -35.76
N LYS A 270 -1.81 -32.23 -36.21
CA LYS A 270 -2.26 -32.24 -37.60
C LYS A 270 -2.99 -30.96 -38.03
N GLU A 271 -3.61 -30.26 -37.09
CA GLU A 271 -4.22 -28.96 -37.38
C GLU A 271 -3.13 -27.86 -37.43
N PHE A 272 -2.09 -27.98 -36.60
CA PHE A 272 -0.93 -27.06 -36.59
C PHE A 272 -0.23 -26.98 -37.95
N GLU A 273 0.05 -28.11 -38.61
CA GLU A 273 0.68 -28.15 -39.94
C GLU A 273 -0.19 -27.54 -41.05
N LYS A 274 -1.51 -27.66 -40.93
CA LYS A 274 -2.46 -27.04 -41.86
C LYS A 274 -2.50 -25.52 -41.67
N LEU A 275 -2.42 -25.09 -40.41
CA LEU A 275 -2.49 -23.70 -39.98
C LEU A 275 -1.22 -22.88 -40.29
N THR A 276 -0.06 -23.52 -40.44
CA THR A 276 1.17 -22.83 -40.89
C THR A 276 1.24 -22.63 -42.40
N ASN A 277 0.49 -23.42 -43.18
CA ASN A 277 0.59 -23.44 -44.63
C ASN A 277 -0.48 -22.58 -45.36
N GLU A 278 -1.59 -22.23 -44.70
CA GLU A 278 -2.63 -21.38 -45.29
C GLU A 278 -2.36 -19.88 -45.00
N ARG A 279 -1.53 -19.26 -45.85
CA ARG A 279 -1.41 -17.79 -45.91
C ARG A 279 -2.58 -17.20 -46.71
N GLN A 280 -3.75 -17.05 -46.09
CA GLN A 280 -4.79 -16.07 -46.48
C GLN A 280 -6.02 -16.20 -45.56
N GLY A 281 -6.10 -15.35 -44.55
CA GLY A 281 -7.22 -15.22 -43.62
C GLY A 281 -6.79 -14.32 -42.45
N ASP A 282 -7.74 -13.60 -41.83
CA ASP A 282 -7.49 -12.70 -40.70
C ASP A 282 -6.52 -13.32 -39.68
N SER A 283 -5.62 -12.51 -39.10
CA SER A 283 -4.64 -13.06 -38.16
C SER A 283 -5.40 -13.78 -37.03
N LYS A 284 -4.94 -14.94 -36.57
CA LYS A 284 -5.72 -15.70 -35.57
C LYS A 284 -5.91 -14.93 -34.25
N ILE A 285 -5.08 -13.92 -33.99
CA ILE A 285 -5.27 -12.95 -32.91
C ILE A 285 -6.54 -12.11 -33.15
N ASP A 286 -6.82 -11.72 -34.38
CA ASP A 286 -8.07 -11.05 -34.76
C ASP A 286 -9.27 -11.98 -34.54
N GLN A 287 -9.14 -13.27 -34.85
CA GLN A 287 -10.20 -14.26 -34.55
C GLN A 287 -10.47 -14.41 -33.05
N ALA A 288 -9.42 -14.37 -32.23
CA ALA A 288 -9.55 -14.37 -30.77
C ALA A 288 -10.28 -13.12 -30.27
N ALA A 289 -9.94 -11.95 -30.82
CA ALA A 289 -10.61 -10.69 -30.50
C ALA A 289 -12.10 -10.69 -30.93
N ILE A 290 -12.41 -11.21 -32.12
CA ILE A 290 -13.79 -11.38 -32.60
C ILE A 290 -14.58 -12.34 -31.70
N SER A 291 -13.97 -13.45 -31.28
CA SER A 291 -14.61 -14.44 -30.39
C SER A 291 -14.91 -13.85 -29.01
N ALA A 292 -13.94 -13.14 -28.42
CA ALA A 292 -14.15 -12.44 -27.16
C ALA A 292 -15.30 -11.42 -27.26
N ARG A 293 -15.32 -10.65 -28.34
CA ARG A 293 -16.37 -9.66 -28.61
C ARG A 293 -17.75 -10.27 -28.76
N ASN A 294 -17.87 -11.30 -29.58
CA ASN A 294 -19.14 -11.99 -29.81
C ASN A 294 -19.68 -12.61 -28.51
N LEU A 295 -18.81 -13.20 -27.69
CA LEU A 295 -19.20 -13.74 -26.39
C LEU A 295 -19.61 -12.63 -25.41
N CYS A 296 -18.86 -11.53 -25.34
CA CYS A 296 -19.17 -10.39 -24.49
C CYS A 296 -20.52 -9.77 -24.85
N VAL A 297 -20.79 -9.56 -26.14
CA VAL A 297 -22.08 -9.08 -26.65
C VAL A 297 -23.20 -10.07 -26.31
N ALA A 298 -23.02 -11.37 -26.57
CA ALA A 298 -24.04 -12.37 -26.26
C ALA A 298 -24.38 -12.46 -24.76
N LEU A 299 -23.41 -12.20 -23.88
CA LEU A 299 -23.65 -12.08 -22.44
C LEU A 299 -24.42 -10.80 -22.11
N ARG A 300 -24.03 -9.66 -22.70
CA ARG A 300 -24.69 -8.36 -22.51
C ARG A 300 -26.15 -8.38 -22.99
N ASP A 301 -26.43 -9.04 -24.10
CA ASP A 301 -27.79 -9.24 -24.63
C ASP A 301 -28.68 -10.04 -23.67
N LYS A 302 -28.08 -10.88 -22.82
CA LYS A 302 -28.77 -11.61 -21.74
C LYS A 302 -28.88 -10.81 -20.44
N GLY A 303 -28.49 -9.54 -20.44
CA GLY A 303 -28.50 -8.69 -19.25
C GLY A 303 -27.36 -8.96 -18.26
N VAL A 304 -26.32 -9.69 -18.67
CA VAL A 304 -25.17 -10.00 -17.82
C VAL A 304 -24.15 -8.87 -17.90
N GLU A 305 -23.62 -8.43 -16.76
CA GLU A 305 -22.56 -7.44 -16.73
C GLU A 305 -21.21 -8.06 -17.17
N ALA A 306 -20.94 -8.08 -18.47
CA ALA A 306 -19.73 -8.66 -19.05
C ALA A 306 -18.75 -7.63 -19.64
N TYR A 307 -17.45 -7.88 -19.53
CA TYR A 307 -16.41 -7.04 -20.11
C TYR A 307 -15.47 -7.86 -20.96
N GLU A 308 -14.91 -7.24 -22.00
CA GLU A 308 -13.85 -7.81 -22.81
C GLU A 308 -12.54 -7.04 -22.63
N PHE A 309 -11.43 -7.74 -22.74
CA PHE A 309 -10.10 -7.15 -22.66
C PHE A 309 -9.14 -7.86 -23.61
N HIS A 310 -8.37 -7.09 -24.36
CA HIS A 310 -7.33 -7.59 -25.25
C HIS A 310 -5.96 -7.33 -24.65
N ASP A 311 -5.19 -8.40 -24.48
CA ASP A 311 -3.78 -8.35 -24.16
C ASP A 311 -2.96 -8.59 -25.44
N THR A 312 -1.64 -8.43 -25.35
CA THR A 312 -0.64 -8.74 -26.38
C THR A 312 -0.71 -10.18 -26.91
N SER A 313 -1.23 -11.14 -26.12
CA SER A 313 -1.22 -12.57 -26.46
C SER A 313 -2.60 -13.23 -26.45
N GLU A 314 -3.57 -12.68 -25.74
CA GLU A 314 -4.89 -13.27 -25.57
C GLU A 314 -5.99 -12.21 -25.45
N SER A 315 -7.21 -12.61 -25.76
CA SER A 315 -8.42 -11.82 -25.46
C SER A 315 -9.23 -12.56 -24.41
N ILE A 316 -9.71 -11.84 -23.40
CA ILE A 316 -10.47 -12.44 -22.30
C ILE A 316 -11.87 -11.81 -22.20
N VAL A 317 -12.80 -12.59 -21.67
CA VAL A 317 -14.13 -12.12 -21.28
C VAL A 317 -14.31 -12.34 -19.79
N THR A 318 -14.83 -11.32 -19.11
CA THR A 318 -15.03 -11.30 -17.66
C THR A 318 -16.46 -10.90 -17.32
N ILE A 319 -16.93 -11.26 -16.12
CA ILE A 319 -18.29 -10.97 -15.64
C ILE A 319 -18.23 -10.36 -14.23
N GLY A 320 -19.01 -9.28 -14.07
CA GLY A 320 -19.26 -8.60 -12.81
C GLY A 320 -18.21 -7.57 -12.41
N SER A 321 -18.51 -6.85 -11.35
CA SER A 321 -17.68 -5.78 -10.81
C SER A 321 -17.71 -5.85 -9.28
N PHE A 322 -16.57 -6.13 -8.65
CA PHE A 322 -16.48 -6.41 -7.21
C PHE A 322 -15.36 -5.61 -6.52
N ASP A 323 -15.64 -5.05 -5.34
CA ASP A 323 -14.61 -4.40 -4.52
C ASP A 323 -13.67 -5.42 -3.84
N SER A 324 -14.16 -6.64 -3.59
CA SER A 324 -13.39 -7.75 -3.02
C SER A 324 -13.81 -9.11 -3.59
N VAL A 325 -12.84 -10.03 -3.70
CA VAL A 325 -13.08 -11.45 -4.04
C VAL A 325 -13.57 -12.27 -2.86
N GLY A 326 -13.48 -11.74 -1.63
CA GLY A 326 -13.87 -12.43 -0.40
C GLY A 326 -13.38 -11.76 0.87
N GLU A 327 -13.65 -12.36 2.01
CA GLU A 327 -13.19 -11.90 3.32
C GLU A 327 -12.20 -12.91 3.91
N GLU A 328 -11.14 -12.43 4.58
CA GLU A 328 -10.23 -13.32 5.29
C GLU A 328 -10.90 -13.86 6.56
N ARG A 329 -10.96 -15.19 6.70
CA ARG A 329 -11.42 -15.85 7.93
C ARG A 329 -10.26 -15.99 8.92
N ALA A 330 -10.62 -16.24 10.19
CA ALA A 330 -9.67 -16.45 11.28
C ALA A 330 -8.73 -17.65 11.09
N ASP A 331 -9.04 -18.58 10.18
CA ASP A 331 -8.20 -19.72 9.81
C ASP A 331 -7.20 -19.41 8.69
N GLY A 332 -7.14 -18.15 8.22
CA GLY A 332 -6.28 -17.71 7.13
C GLY A 332 -6.78 -18.09 5.74
N LYS A 333 -7.98 -18.66 5.61
CA LYS A 333 -8.63 -18.92 4.31
C LYS A 333 -9.52 -17.74 3.92
N THR A 334 -9.60 -17.47 2.63
CA THR A 334 -10.54 -16.47 2.11
C THR A 334 -11.92 -17.11 1.96
N GLU A 335 -12.91 -16.57 2.66
CA GLU A 335 -14.32 -16.79 2.36
C GLU A 335 -14.65 -16.06 1.06
N ILE A 336 -14.83 -16.82 -0.01
CA ILE A 336 -15.14 -16.23 -1.31
C ILE A 336 -16.46 -15.47 -1.26
N ASN A 337 -16.49 -14.31 -1.88
CA ASN A 337 -17.70 -13.51 -2.03
C ASN A 337 -18.79 -14.37 -2.71
N PRO A 338 -19.99 -14.51 -2.11
CA PRO A 338 -21.05 -15.37 -2.65
C PRO A 338 -21.45 -15.03 -4.09
N ALA A 339 -21.41 -13.75 -4.47
CA ALA A 339 -21.72 -13.32 -5.83
C ALA A 339 -20.64 -13.76 -6.83
N VAL A 340 -19.36 -13.67 -6.45
CA VAL A 340 -18.22 -14.16 -7.24
C VAL A 340 -18.31 -15.67 -7.40
N HIS A 341 -18.55 -16.38 -6.30
CA HIS A 341 -18.68 -17.84 -6.30
C HIS A 341 -19.84 -18.33 -7.17
N ARG A 342 -20.98 -17.62 -7.17
CA ARG A 342 -22.12 -17.93 -8.04
C ARG A 342 -21.72 -17.86 -9.52
N ILE A 343 -21.02 -16.81 -9.94
CA ILE A 343 -20.54 -16.69 -11.32
C ILE A 343 -19.59 -17.84 -11.65
N MET A 344 -18.66 -18.18 -10.74
CA MET A 344 -17.73 -19.29 -10.97
C MET A 344 -18.47 -20.60 -11.22
N LEU A 345 -19.50 -20.93 -10.44
CA LEU A 345 -20.30 -22.14 -10.63
C LEU A 345 -21.18 -22.08 -11.89
N GLU A 346 -21.77 -20.92 -12.17
CA GLU A 346 -22.69 -20.72 -13.28
C GLU A 346 -21.99 -20.88 -14.64
N TYR A 347 -20.77 -20.36 -14.77
CA TYR A 347 -20.00 -20.38 -16.02
C TYR A 347 -18.91 -21.46 -16.08
N ALA A 348 -18.72 -22.25 -15.02
CA ALA A 348 -17.84 -23.42 -15.04
C ALA A 348 -18.31 -24.52 -16.00
N ALA A 349 -17.37 -25.38 -16.37
CA ALA A 349 -17.66 -26.59 -17.12
C ALA A 349 -18.64 -27.50 -16.37
N GLN A 350 -19.40 -28.27 -17.15
CA GLN A 350 -20.37 -29.22 -16.64
C GLN A 350 -19.89 -30.66 -16.85
N GLN A 351 -20.31 -31.57 -15.97
CA GLN A 351 -20.09 -32.99 -16.19
C GLN A 351 -21.12 -33.51 -17.19
N GLN A 352 -20.64 -34.19 -18.24
CA GLN A 352 -21.49 -34.76 -19.28
C GLN A 352 -20.91 -36.11 -19.73
N ALA A 353 -21.78 -37.08 -20.03
CA ALA A 353 -21.36 -38.37 -20.58
C ALA A 353 -20.65 -38.17 -21.93
N LEU A 354 -19.46 -38.73 -22.07
CA LEU A 354 -18.67 -38.62 -23.30
C LEU A 354 -19.31 -39.48 -24.40
N PRO A 355 -19.37 -39.00 -25.66
CA PRO A 355 -19.94 -39.76 -26.77
C PRO A 355 -19.30 -41.15 -26.87
N ASN A 356 -20.13 -42.20 -26.94
CA ASN A 356 -19.71 -43.60 -27.06
C ASN A 356 -18.91 -44.18 -25.87
N THR A 357 -18.98 -43.58 -24.68
CA THR A 357 -18.38 -44.17 -23.46
C THR A 357 -19.29 -44.01 -22.25
N THR A 358 -19.15 -44.88 -21.25
CA THR A 358 -19.79 -44.77 -19.93
C THR A 358 -19.07 -43.79 -18.99
N GLN A 359 -18.04 -43.09 -19.47
CA GLN A 359 -17.25 -42.15 -18.68
C GLN A 359 -17.87 -40.74 -18.72
N MET A 360 -17.93 -40.11 -17.55
CA MET A 360 -18.31 -38.70 -17.42
C MET A 360 -17.10 -37.83 -17.72
N GLY A 361 -17.22 -36.96 -18.72
CA GLY A 361 -16.23 -35.95 -19.07
C GLY A 361 -16.61 -34.57 -18.53
N ILE A 362 -15.62 -33.69 -18.39
CA ILE A 362 -15.84 -32.27 -18.08
C ILE A 362 -15.88 -31.52 -19.41
N VAL A 363 -17.03 -30.93 -19.73
CA VAL A 363 -17.26 -30.21 -20.99
C VAL A 363 -17.52 -28.74 -20.69
N PRO A 364 -16.77 -27.79 -21.29
CA PRO A 364 -17.05 -26.37 -21.14
C PRO A 364 -18.46 -26.02 -21.62
N LYS A 365 -19.15 -25.18 -20.86
CA LYS A 365 -20.42 -24.61 -21.31
C LYS A 365 -20.18 -23.71 -22.53
N LYS A 366 -21.23 -23.51 -23.33
CA LYS A 366 -21.17 -22.67 -24.53
C LYS A 366 -22.27 -21.64 -24.55
N LEU A 367 -21.97 -20.48 -25.14
CA LEU A 367 -22.95 -19.44 -25.48
C LEU A 367 -22.68 -18.98 -26.90
N ALA A 368 -23.73 -18.92 -27.74
CA ALA A 368 -23.60 -18.58 -29.16
C ALA A 368 -22.54 -19.42 -29.91
N GLY A 369 -22.40 -20.70 -29.53
CA GLY A 369 -21.38 -21.60 -30.10
C GLY A 369 -19.96 -21.43 -29.55
N ILE A 370 -19.72 -20.41 -28.73
CA ILE A 370 -18.42 -20.07 -28.14
C ILE A 370 -18.30 -20.71 -26.74
N SER A 371 -17.18 -21.38 -26.47
CA SER A 371 -16.93 -22.04 -25.18
C SER A 371 -16.45 -21.06 -24.11
N PHE A 372 -16.86 -21.28 -22.87
CA PHE A 372 -16.25 -20.70 -21.68
C PHE A 372 -14.96 -21.44 -21.30
N ASP A 373 -14.18 -20.85 -20.38
CA ASP A 373 -13.09 -21.55 -19.72
C ASP A 373 -13.66 -22.68 -18.85
N THR A 374 -12.88 -23.75 -18.64
CA THR A 374 -13.31 -24.88 -17.80
C THR A 374 -13.55 -24.45 -16.35
N GLN A 375 -12.74 -23.51 -15.87
CA GLN A 375 -12.81 -22.97 -14.52
C GLN A 375 -12.68 -21.44 -14.58
N PRO A 376 -13.78 -20.70 -14.36
CA PRO A 376 -13.72 -19.26 -14.18
C PRO A 376 -12.89 -18.89 -12.95
N ILE A 377 -12.15 -17.79 -13.04
CA ILE A 377 -11.25 -17.33 -11.97
C ILE A 377 -11.46 -15.83 -11.69
N PRO A 378 -11.48 -15.40 -10.41
CA PRO A 378 -11.43 -13.98 -10.09
C PRO A 378 -10.10 -13.37 -10.55
N VAL A 379 -10.16 -12.19 -11.14
CA VAL A 379 -8.98 -11.43 -11.62
C VAL A 379 -9.11 -9.97 -11.22
N GLU A 380 -7.97 -9.28 -11.12
CA GLU A 380 -7.95 -7.83 -10.91
C GLU A 380 -8.27 -7.08 -12.21
N VAL A 381 -9.04 -6.00 -12.07
CA VAL A 381 -9.30 -5.08 -13.17
C VAL A 381 -8.03 -4.28 -13.45
N PRO A 382 -7.46 -4.32 -14.67
CA PRO A 382 -6.27 -3.54 -15.00
C PRO A 382 -6.54 -2.04 -14.85
N ARG A 383 -5.65 -1.31 -14.17
CA ARG A 383 -5.79 0.13 -13.94
C ARG A 383 -4.68 0.93 -14.61
N GLN A 384 -5.09 2.01 -15.27
CA GLN A 384 -4.15 3.08 -15.63
C GLN A 384 -3.72 3.79 -14.36
N SER A 385 -2.43 3.98 -14.17
CA SER A 385 -1.96 4.82 -13.08
C SER A 385 -1.96 6.27 -13.54
N LEU A 386 -2.61 7.15 -12.76
CA LEU A 386 -2.59 8.60 -13.02
C LEU A 386 -1.14 9.11 -13.08
N ALA A 387 -0.24 8.54 -12.27
CA ALA A 387 1.19 8.86 -12.27
C ALA A 387 1.91 8.51 -13.59
N ALA A 388 1.57 7.39 -14.26
CA ALA A 388 2.17 7.05 -15.56
C ALA A 388 1.69 7.98 -16.68
N THR A 389 0.44 8.45 -16.62
CA THR A 389 -0.09 9.46 -17.56
C THR A 389 0.64 10.79 -17.44
N TYR A 390 0.97 11.24 -16.22
CA TYR A 390 1.76 12.47 -16.03
C TYR A 390 3.21 12.33 -16.50
N ASN A 391 3.89 11.21 -16.20
CA ASN A 391 5.28 10.99 -16.62
C ASN A 391 5.45 10.87 -18.15
N SER A 392 4.48 10.27 -18.85
CA SER A 392 4.52 10.16 -20.32
C SER A 392 4.25 11.50 -21.03
N SER A 393 3.48 12.40 -20.40
CA SER A 393 3.23 13.75 -20.93
C SER A 393 4.41 14.72 -20.74
N ALA A 394 5.25 14.51 -19.72
CA ALA A 394 6.44 15.32 -19.46
C ALA A 394 7.62 14.99 -20.39
N LEU A 395 7.52 13.92 -21.18
CA LEU A 395 8.52 13.46 -22.14
C LEU A 395 8.12 13.73 -23.61
N ARG A 396 7.08 14.54 -23.86
CA ARG A 396 6.67 14.96 -25.20
C ARG A 396 6.92 16.44 -25.45
#